data_AF-A0A377TU97-F1
#
_entry.id   AF-A0A377TU97-F1
#
_cell.length_a   1.000
_cell.length_b   1.000
_cell.length_c   1.000
_cell.angle_alpha   90.00
_cell.angle_beta   90.00
_cell.angle_gamma   90.00
#
_symmetry.space_group_name_H-M   'P 1'
#
loop_
_entity.id
_entity.type
_entity.pdbx_description
1 polymer ?
#
loop_
_entity_poly.entity_id
_entity_poly.type
_entity_poly.pdbx_seq_one_letter_code
_entity_poly.pdbx_strand_id
1 'polypeptide(L)'
;MPYREAGSRERYEYVLTDKSRSLALVLFALMEWGHQHVLHQCAAYSIGGTAPAAEAVHPGFITASGTVASPAALQIVKADER
;
A
#
# COMPACT_ATOMS: atom_id res chain seq x y z
N MET A 1 12.50 -0.83 -20.32
CA MET A 1 13.20 -1.41 -21.48
C MET A 1 12.54 -0.83 -22.73
N PRO A 2 13.27 -0.33 -23.73
CA PRO A 2 12.65 0.14 -24.97
C PRO A 2 12.14 -1.06 -25.78
N TYR A 3 10.84 -1.09 -26.09
CA TYR A 3 10.22 -2.01 -27.04
C TYR A 3 9.97 -1.27 -28.36
N ARG A 4 10.36 -1.87 -29.49
CA ARG A 4 10.23 -1.25 -30.82
C ARG A 4 9.56 -2.21 -31.80
N GLU A 5 8.31 -1.92 -32.15
CA GLU A 5 7.72 -2.44 -33.37
C GLU A 5 8.26 -1.66 -34.59
N ALA A 6 8.61 -2.37 -35.66
CA ALA A 6 9.16 -1.76 -36.86
C ALA A 6 8.22 -0.68 -37.43
N GLY A 7 8.72 0.54 -37.59
CA GLY A 7 7.94 1.69 -38.07
C GLY A 7 7.27 2.53 -36.99
N SER A 8 7.30 2.12 -35.72
CA SER A 8 6.75 2.90 -34.61
C SER A 8 7.77 3.88 -33.99
N ARG A 9 7.27 5.00 -33.45
CA ARG A 9 8.05 5.96 -32.65
C ARG A 9 8.56 5.27 -31.38
N GLU A 10 9.78 5.57 -30.95
CA GLU A 10 10.34 5.01 -29.70
C GLU A 10 9.42 5.34 -28.51
N ARG A 11 9.03 4.31 -27.75
CA ARG A 11 8.21 4.43 -26.54
C ARG A 11 8.95 3.83 -25.36
N TYR A 12 8.80 4.49 -24.22
CA TYR A 12 9.39 4.06 -22.95
C TYR A 12 8.31 3.44 -22.09
N GLU A 13 8.59 2.25 -21.57
CA GLU A 13 7.75 1.60 -20.56
C GLU A 13 8.11 2.14 -19.16
N TYR A 14 7.09 2.43 -18.37
CA TYR A 14 7.25 2.73 -16.95
C TYR A 14 7.20 1.44 -16.14
N VAL A 15 8.34 1.08 -15.56
CA VAL A 15 8.45 -0.11 -14.70
C VAL A 15 8.61 0.33 -13.25
N LEU A 16 7.90 -0.34 -12.35
CA LEU A 16 8.06 -0.12 -10.92
C LEU A 16 9.46 -0.51 -10.46
N THR A 17 10.15 0.47 -9.88
CA THR A 17 11.37 0.28 -9.10
C THR A 17 11.06 -0.37 -7.74
N ASP A 18 12.08 -0.90 -7.08
CA ASP A 18 11.94 -1.45 -5.73
C ASP A 18 11.44 -0.39 -4.72
N LYS A 19 11.90 0.85 -4.87
CA LYS A 19 11.42 1.98 -4.07
C LYS A 19 9.92 2.19 -4.28
N SER A 20 9.44 2.21 -5.52
CA SER A 20 8.01 2.37 -5.77
C SER A 20 7.18 1.16 -5.32
N ARG A 21 7.74 -0.07 -5.36
CA ARG A 21 7.06 -1.26 -4.82
C ARG A 21 6.89 -1.17 -3.31
N SER A 22 7.87 -0.61 -2.60
CA SER A 22 7.78 -0.39 -1.14
C SER A 22 6.69 0.61 -0.71
N LEU A 23 6.14 1.41 -1.64
CA LEU A 23 5.04 2.34 -1.34
C LEU A 23 3.67 1.64 -1.20
N ALA A 24 3.58 0.33 -1.43
CA ALA A 24 2.32 -0.40 -1.33
C ALA A 24 1.58 -0.13 -0.01
N LEU A 25 2.29 -0.13 1.13
CA LEU A 25 1.69 0.15 2.44
C LEU A 25 1.04 1.55 2.51
N VAL A 26 1.71 2.57 1.96
CA VAL A 26 1.21 3.96 1.95
C VAL A 26 -0.05 4.06 1.09
N LEU A 27 -0.03 3.44 -0.09
CA LEU A 27 -1.18 3.43 -0.99
C LEU A 27 -2.38 2.71 -0.38
N PHE A 28 -2.16 1.59 0.31
CA PHE A 28 -3.19 0.86 1.03
C PHE A 28 -3.77 1.63 2.23
N ALA A 29 -2.93 2.35 2.98
CA ALA A 29 -3.42 3.22 4.06
C ALA A 29 -4.30 4.36 3.52
N LEU A 30 -3.91 4.95 2.38
CA LEU A 30 -4.72 5.98 1.72
C LEU A 30 -6.04 5.43 1.20
N MET A 31 -6.02 4.20 0.66
CA MET A 31 -7.20 3.48 0.20
C MET A 31 -8.22 3.29 1.33
N GLU A 32 -7.76 2.78 2.48
CA GLU A 32 -8.59 2.59 3.68
C GLU A 32 -9.18 3.91 4.20
N TRP A 33 -8.37 4.99 4.22
CA TRP A 33 -8.88 6.32 4.56
C TRP A 33 -10.00 6.78 3.61
N GLY A 34 -9.84 6.53 2.30
CA GLY A 34 -10.85 6.83 1.29
C GLY A 34 -12.16 6.04 1.51
N HIS A 35 -12.06 4.76 1.89
CA HIS A 35 -13.24 3.97 2.24
C HIS A 35 -14.01 4.55 3.42
N GLN A 36 -13.32 5.01 4.46
CA GLN A 36 -13.94 5.49 5.69
C GLN A 36 -14.56 6.88 5.54
N HIS A 37 -13.97 7.73 4.69
CA HIS A 37 -14.31 9.16 4.68
C HIS A 37 -14.86 9.69 3.35
N VAL A 38 -14.59 9.02 2.23
CA VAL A 38 -14.97 9.50 0.89
C VAL A 38 -16.08 8.65 0.28
N LEU A 39 -16.04 7.34 0.47
CA LEU A 39 -17.05 6.44 -0.09
C LEU A 39 -18.29 6.39 0.82
N HIS A 40 -19.45 6.78 0.27
CA HIS A 40 -20.74 6.73 0.96
C HIS A 40 -21.47 5.38 0.82
N GLN A 41 -20.87 4.42 0.10
CA GLN A 41 -21.40 3.07 -0.15
C GLN A 41 -20.29 2.03 0.04
N CYS A 42 -20.70 0.75 0.14
CA CYS A 42 -19.80 -0.39 0.38
C CYS A 42 -18.54 -0.33 -0.50
N ALA A 43 -17.37 -0.56 0.10
CA ALA A 43 -16.08 -0.46 -0.58
C ALA A 43 -16.03 -1.39 -1.81
N ALA A 44 -15.71 -0.84 -2.98
CA ALA A 44 -15.68 -1.59 -4.24
C ALA A 44 -14.47 -2.54 -4.35
N TYR A 45 -13.48 -2.39 -3.46
CA TYR A 45 -12.23 -3.15 -3.46
C TYR A 45 -11.75 -3.38 -2.03
N SER A 46 -11.04 -4.49 -1.80
CA SER A 46 -10.40 -4.83 -0.53
C SER A 46 -8.99 -5.36 -0.78
N ILE A 47 -8.13 -5.31 0.24
CA ILE A 47 -6.79 -5.88 0.17
C ILE A 47 -6.91 -7.37 0.53
N GLY A 48 -6.40 -8.26 -0.32
CA GLY A 48 -6.42 -9.70 -0.07
C GLY A 48 -5.03 -10.31 -0.26
N GLY A 49 -4.83 -11.49 0.32
CA GLY A 49 -3.66 -12.32 0.02
C GLY A 49 -3.74 -12.92 -1.39
N THR A 50 -2.62 -13.44 -1.87
CA THR A 50 -2.55 -14.12 -3.19
C THR A 50 -3.17 -15.52 -3.19
N ALA A 51 -3.51 -16.05 -2.01
CA ALA A 51 -4.16 -17.34 -1.88
C ALA A 51 -5.67 -17.24 -2.20
N PRO A 52 -6.28 -18.29 -2.79
CA PRO A 52 -7.69 -18.26 -3.22
C PRO A 52 -8.72 -18.00 -2.11
N ALA A 53 -8.36 -18.30 -0.86
CA ALA A 53 -9.21 -18.15 0.31
C ALA A 53 -8.62 -17.17 1.34
N ALA A 54 -7.76 -16.26 0.91
CA ALA A 54 -7.20 -15.26 1.80
C ALA A 54 -8.30 -14.31 2.29
N GLU A 55 -8.34 -14.10 3.61
CA GLU A 55 -9.21 -13.11 4.21
C GLU A 55 -8.80 -11.70 3.75
N ALA A 56 -9.77 -10.78 3.76
CA ALA A 56 -9.47 -9.37 3.58
C ALA A 56 -8.57 -8.89 4.72
N VAL A 57 -7.55 -8.11 4.37
CA VAL A 57 -6.60 -7.53 5.33
C VAL A 57 -6.71 -6.01 5.31
N HIS A 58 -6.36 -5.40 6.43
CA HIS A 58 -6.33 -3.94 6.57
C HIS A 58 -4.95 -3.48 7.07
N PRO A 59 -4.48 -2.30 6.68
CA PRO A 59 -3.27 -1.71 7.24
C PRO A 59 -3.43 -1.54 8.76
N GLY A 60 -2.38 -1.86 9.50
CA GLY A 60 -2.37 -1.73 10.96
C GLY A 60 -0.97 -1.51 11.51
N PHE A 61 -0.91 -1.00 12.73
CA PHE A 61 0.35 -0.86 13.46
C PHE A 61 0.60 -2.10 14.30
N ILE A 62 1.81 -2.64 14.21
CA ILE A 62 2.24 -3.79 15.00
C ILE A 62 3.46 -3.40 15.83
N THR A 63 3.46 -3.76 17.11
CA THR A 63 4.63 -3.59 17.97
C THR A 63 5.71 -4.62 17.63
N ALA A 64 6.92 -4.41 18.15
CA ALA A 64 8.00 -5.41 18.02
C ALA A 64 7.64 -6.77 18.65
N SER A 65 6.70 -6.82 19.60
CA SER A 65 6.17 -8.05 20.19
C SER A 65 5.11 -8.75 19.34
N GLY A 66 4.75 -8.18 18.18
CA GLY A 66 3.70 -8.71 17.30
C GLY A 66 2.27 -8.38 17.73
N THR A 67 2.10 -7.44 18.67
CA THR A 67 0.77 -7.02 19.13
C THR A 67 0.25 -5.89 18.26
N VAL A 68 -1.02 -5.94 17.87
CA VAL A 68 -1.68 -4.85 17.12
C VAL A 68 -1.85 -3.65 18.04
N ALA A 69 -1.35 -2.48 17.62
CA ALA A 69 -1.46 -1.23 18.33
C ALA A 69 -2.58 -0.36 17.73
N SER A 70 -3.38 0.25 18.62
CA SER A 70 -4.39 1.24 18.21
C SER A 70 -3.71 2.56 17.81
N PRO A 71 -4.12 3.21 16.71
CA PRO A 71 -3.60 4.52 16.33
C PRO A 71 -3.69 5.58 17.44
N ALA A 72 -4.73 5.52 18.28
CA ALA A 72 -4.92 6.44 19.40
C ALA A 72 -3.88 6.27 20.52
N ALA A 73 -3.19 5.13 20.57
CA ALA A 73 -2.11 4.84 21.51
C ALA A 73 -0.72 5.16 20.94
N LEU A 74 -0.64 5.73 19.73
CA LEU A 74 0.62 6.04 19.05
C LEU A 74 0.90 7.53 19.03
N GLN A 75 2.18 7.85 19.07
CA GLN A 75 2.71 9.20 19.06
C GLN A 75 3.91 9.25 18.12
N ILE A 76 4.05 10.34 17.37
CA ILE A 76 5.29 10.66 16.68
C ILE A 76 6.29 11.13 17.74
N VAL A 77 7.33 10.33 17.97
CA VAL A 77 8.45 10.65 18.87
C VAL A 77 9.70 10.93 18.05
N LYS A 78 10.62 11.72 18.59
CA LYS A 78 11.98 11.82 18.03
C LYS A 78 12.61 10.42 18.13
N ALA A 79 13.19 9.92 17.05
CA ALA A 79 14.00 8.71 17.12
C ALA A 79 15.22 9.00 18.01
N ASP A 80 15.50 8.13 18.99
CA ASP A 80 16.70 8.26 19.81
C ASP A 80 17.93 8.36 18.88
N GLU A 81 18.73 9.42 19.07
CA GLU A 81 20.04 9.54 18.46
C GLU A 81 20.95 8.53 19.14
N ARG A 82 21.05 7.33 18.54
CA ARG A 82 22.06 6.35 18.89
C ARG A 82 23.36 6.64 18.15
#